data_AF-A0A660NTS3-F1
#
_entry.id   AF-A0A660NTS3-F1
#
_cell.length_a   1.000
_cell.length_b   1.000
_cell.length_c   1.000
_cell.angle_alpha   90.00
_cell.angle_beta   90.00
_cell.angle_gamma   90.00
#
_symmetry.space_group_name_H-M   'P 1'
#
loop_
_entity.id
_entity.type
_entity.pdbx_description
1 polymer ?
#
loop_
_entity_poly.entity_id
_entity_poly.type
_entity_poly.pdbx_seq_one_letter_code
_entity_poly.pdbx_strand_id
1 'polypeptide(L)'
;GMVRNSGEPGGGPFYAYNADNTISLQILESSQIDSNDAESVRMFKEGTHFNPVDLVCATKDYAGKPFDLPKFVDPATGFITSKSKNGKELKALELPGLRNGAMSNWNTVFVEVPAITFNPVKTVNDLLREQHQ
;
A
#
# COMPACT_ATOMS: atom_id res chain seq x y z
N GLY A 1 -6.24 -2.09 -8.88
CA GLY A 1 -5.27 -2.21 -9.97
C GLY A 1 -3.83 -2.20 -9.49
N MET A 2 -2.93 -2.58 -10.39
CA MET A 2 -1.48 -2.43 -10.33
C MET A 2 -1.01 -1.83 -11.65
N VAL A 3 -0.10 -0.86 -11.59
CA VAL A 3 0.42 -0.19 -12.80
C VAL A 3 1.92 -0.46 -12.87
N ARG A 4 2.47 -0.62 -14.08
CA ARG A 4 3.91 -0.77 -14.28
C ARG A 4 4.66 0.42 -13.70
N ASN A 5 5.72 0.14 -12.97
CA ASN A 5 6.51 1.15 -12.31
C ASN A 5 7.31 1.98 -13.33
N SER A 6 7.10 3.29 -13.32
CA SER A 6 7.83 4.28 -14.13
C SER A 6 8.73 5.19 -13.27
N GLY A 7 9.07 4.75 -12.06
CA GLY A 7 9.83 5.54 -11.07
C GLY A 7 8.95 6.29 -10.07
N GLU A 8 7.65 5.99 -10.01
CA GLU A 8 6.71 6.64 -9.11
C GLU A 8 6.81 6.06 -7.69
N PRO A 9 6.89 6.89 -6.63
CA PRO A 9 6.84 6.39 -5.26
C PRO A 9 5.45 5.85 -4.94
N GLY A 10 5.38 4.70 -4.27
CA GLY A 10 4.14 4.07 -3.85
C GLY A 10 4.35 2.66 -3.31
N GLY A 11 3.31 2.10 -2.70
CA GLY A 11 3.33 0.71 -2.24
C GLY A 11 3.25 -0.27 -3.42
N GLY A 12 4.00 -1.36 -3.34
CA GLY A 12 4.06 -2.41 -4.37
C GLY A 12 3.30 -3.68 -3.96
N PRO A 13 2.98 -4.58 -4.92
CA PRO A 13 2.44 -5.90 -4.62
C PRO A 13 3.53 -6.85 -4.12
N PHE A 14 3.32 -7.48 -2.97
CA PHE A 14 4.25 -8.45 -2.40
C PHE A 14 3.54 -9.66 -1.79
N TYR A 15 4.27 -10.77 -1.71
CA TYR A 15 3.95 -11.86 -0.79
C TYR A 15 4.47 -11.46 0.60
N ALA A 16 3.56 -11.41 1.58
CA ALA A 16 3.89 -11.15 2.97
C ALA A 16 3.81 -12.45 3.77
N TYR A 17 4.81 -12.68 4.63
CA TYR A 17 4.79 -13.76 5.60
C TYR A 17 4.11 -13.27 6.88
N ASN A 18 3.00 -13.90 7.23
CA ASN A 18 2.22 -13.55 8.42
C ASN A 18 2.81 -14.22 9.67
N ALA A 19 2.46 -13.71 10.85
CA ALA A 19 2.96 -14.23 12.13
C ALA A 19 2.56 -15.69 12.41
N ASP A 20 1.50 -16.18 11.75
CA ASP A 20 1.04 -17.57 11.82
C ASP A 20 1.72 -18.49 10.78
N ASN A 21 2.74 -17.99 10.08
CA ASN A 21 3.45 -18.64 8.96
C ASN A 21 2.63 -18.84 7.68
N THR A 22 1.45 -18.24 7.58
CA THR A 22 0.73 -18.17 6.30
C THR A 22 1.36 -17.12 5.40
N ILE A 23 1.04 -17.18 4.11
CA ILE A 23 1.45 -16.20 3.11
C ILE A 23 0.20 -15.53 2.56
N SER A 24 0.16 -14.20 2.55
CA SER A 24 -0.90 -13.43 1.90
C SER A 24 -0.35 -12.41 0.92
N LEU A 25 -1.14 -12.07 -0.10
CA LEU A 25 -0.84 -10.99 -1.03
C LEU A 25 -1.19 -9.65 -0.38
N GLN A 26 -0.21 -8.77 -0.25
CA GLN A 26 -0.37 -7.46 0.38
C GLN A 26 0.28 -6.36 -0.45
N ILE A 27 -0.20 -5.14 -0.22
CA ILE A 27 0.50 -3.94 -0.67
C ILE A 27 1.47 -3.58 0.44
N LEU A 28 2.75 -3.36 0.13
CA LEU A 28 3.73 -2.92 1.12
C LEU A 28 4.37 -1.61 0.67
N GLU A 29 4.52 -0.69 1.62
CA GLU A 29 5.25 0.56 1.44
C GLU A 29 6.71 0.40 1.92
N SER A 30 7.58 1.34 1.54
CA SER A 30 9.00 1.29 1.89
C SER A 30 9.26 1.24 3.41
N SER A 31 8.34 1.76 4.22
CA SER A 31 8.42 1.73 5.69
C SER A 31 8.26 0.32 6.27
N GLN A 32 7.70 -0.62 5.50
CA GLN A 32 7.48 -2.01 5.92
C GLN A 32 8.57 -2.96 5.37
N ILE A 33 9.53 -2.45 4.60
CA ILE A 33 10.63 -3.24 4.05
C ILE A 33 11.81 -3.17 5.02
N ASP A 34 12.34 -4.33 5.42
CA ASP A 34 13.57 -4.38 6.22
C ASP A 34 14.76 -3.92 5.37
N SER A 35 15.28 -2.75 5.68
CA SER A 35 16.42 -2.15 4.97
C SER A 35 17.76 -2.84 5.30
N ASN A 36 17.80 -3.68 6.33
CA ASN A 36 18.98 -4.45 6.70
C ASN A 36 19.05 -5.80 5.97
N ASP A 37 17.95 -6.26 5.38
CA ASP A 37 17.91 -7.45 4.54
C ASP A 37 18.14 -7.09 3.07
N ALA A 38 19.29 -7.49 2.54
CA ALA A 38 19.69 -7.20 1.17
C ALA A 38 18.71 -7.81 0.14
N GLU A 39 18.11 -8.96 0.44
CA GLU A 39 17.16 -9.60 -0.47
C GLU A 39 15.83 -8.83 -0.50
N SER A 40 15.29 -8.42 0.66
CA SER A 40 14.11 -7.55 0.74
C SER A 40 14.31 -6.23 -0.01
N VAL A 41 15.48 -5.60 0.16
CA VAL A 41 15.82 -4.38 -0.57
C VAL A 41 15.91 -4.62 -2.08
N ARG A 42 16.48 -5.74 -2.52
CA ARG A 42 16.53 -6.10 -3.94
C ARG A 42 15.13 -6.29 -4.51
N MET A 43 14.29 -7.10 -3.86
CA MET A 43 12.90 -7.35 -4.29
C MET A 43 12.08 -6.06 -4.38
N PHE A 44 12.26 -5.15 -3.41
CA PHE A 44 11.59 -3.85 -3.43
C PHE A 44 12.04 -3.00 -4.64
N LYS A 45 13.35 -2.92 -4.91
CA LYS A 45 13.91 -2.13 -6.03
C LYS A 45 13.58 -2.71 -7.40
N GLU A 46 13.52 -4.03 -7.51
CA GLU A 46 13.20 -4.74 -8.76
C GLU A 46 11.68 -4.90 -8.98
N GLY A 47 10.86 -4.40 -8.05
CA GLY A 47 9.41 -4.39 -8.14
C GLY A 47 8.92 -3.75 -9.44
N THR A 48 8.25 -4.54 -10.28
CA THR A 48 7.81 -4.12 -11.63
C THR A 48 6.53 -3.29 -11.61
N HIS A 49 5.79 -3.31 -10.52
CA HIS A 49 4.47 -2.68 -10.40
C HIS A 49 4.33 -1.93 -9.08
N PHE A 50 3.44 -0.95 -9.06
CA PHE A 50 2.98 -0.27 -7.85
C PHE A 50 1.46 -0.14 -7.84
N ASN A 51 0.89 0.09 -6.66
CA ASN A 51 -0.54 0.30 -6.49
C ASN A 51 -0.89 1.79 -6.70
N PRO A 52 -1.70 2.15 -7.70
CA PRO A 52 -2.16 3.52 -7.94
C PRO A 52 -3.28 3.97 -7.00
N VAL A 53 -3.53 3.27 -5.89
CA VAL A 53 -4.70 3.47 -5.00
C VAL A 53 -6.04 3.12 -5.64
N ASP A 54 -6.03 2.48 -6.81
CA ASP A 54 -7.22 1.89 -7.41
C ASP A 54 -7.56 0.56 -6.70
N LEU A 55 -8.61 0.57 -5.88
CA LEU A 55 -9.01 -0.55 -5.03
C LEU A 55 -10.51 -0.80 -5.14
N VAL A 56 -10.87 -2.07 -5.34
CA VAL A 56 -12.25 -2.56 -5.24
C VAL A 56 -12.33 -3.47 -4.03
N CYS A 57 -13.12 -3.08 -3.04
CA CYS A 57 -13.22 -3.78 -1.76
C CYS A 57 -14.62 -4.38 -1.59
N ALA A 58 -14.70 -5.70 -1.43
CA ALA A 58 -15.94 -6.37 -1.04
C ALA A 58 -16.10 -6.28 0.49
N THR A 59 -17.09 -5.52 0.95
CA THR A 59 -17.37 -5.32 2.39
C THR A 59 -18.44 -6.28 2.93
N LYS A 60 -18.97 -7.14 2.06
CA LYS A 60 -20.00 -8.13 2.38
C LYS A 60 -19.59 -9.49 1.81
N ASP A 61 -20.04 -10.56 2.46
CA ASP A 61 -19.85 -11.92 1.99
C ASP A 61 -20.78 -12.26 0.80
N TYR A 62 -20.65 -13.49 0.30
CA TYR A 62 -21.44 -13.99 -0.83
C TYR A 62 -22.96 -14.02 -0.56
N ALA A 63 -23.38 -13.98 0.69
CA ALA A 63 -24.78 -13.92 1.11
C ALA A 63 -25.26 -12.48 1.41
N GLY A 64 -24.39 -11.48 1.19
CA GLY A 64 -24.69 -10.07 1.44
C GLY A 64 -24.57 -9.64 2.90
N LYS A 65 -24.05 -10.49 3.80
CA LYS A 65 -23.81 -10.13 5.20
C LYS A 65 -22.52 -9.30 5.32
N PRO A 66 -22.53 -8.18 6.05
CA PRO A 66 -21.34 -7.36 6.22
C PRO A 66 -20.23 -8.09 7.00
N PHE A 67 -18.99 -7.90 6.57
CA PHE A 67 -17.81 -8.32 7.33
C PHE A 67 -17.55 -7.35 8.49
N ASP A 68 -17.03 -7.90 9.59
CA ASP A 68 -16.45 -7.12 10.68
C ASP A 68 -14.97 -6.84 10.35
N LEU A 69 -14.74 -5.82 9.51
CA LEU A 69 -13.41 -5.50 8.94
C LEU A 69 -12.28 -5.36 9.98
N PRO A 70 -12.50 -4.77 11.18
CA PRO A 70 -11.48 -4.73 12.22
C PRO A 70 -10.87 -6.08 12.61
N LYS A 71 -11.59 -7.20 12.42
CA LYS A 71 -11.06 -8.55 12.68
C LYS A 71 -9.98 -9.00 11.70
N PHE A 72 -9.82 -8.29 10.58
CA PHE A 72 -8.87 -8.62 9.51
C PHE A 72 -7.69 -7.64 9.46
N VAL A 73 -7.59 -6.76 10.45
CA VAL A 73 -6.49 -5.82 10.62
C VAL A 73 -5.35 -6.52 11.34
N ASP A 74 -4.13 -6.35 10.85
CA ASP A 74 -2.93 -6.68 11.59
C ASP A 74 -2.49 -5.48 12.46
N PRO A 75 -2.62 -5.54 13.79
CA PRO A 75 -2.22 -4.42 14.65
C PRO A 75 -0.71 -4.22 14.72
N ALA A 76 0.11 -5.21 14.33
CA ALA A 76 1.56 -5.13 14.39
C ALA A 76 2.17 -4.27 13.27
N THR A 77 1.41 -3.92 12.24
CA THR A 77 1.88 -3.11 11.11
C THR A 77 1.76 -1.60 11.36
N GLY A 78 1.24 -1.19 12.51
CA GLY A 78 1.27 0.21 12.94
C GLY A 78 2.72 0.68 13.09
N PHE A 79 2.99 1.92 12.69
CA PHE A 79 4.36 2.44 12.66
C PHE A 79 4.40 3.89 13.15
N ILE A 80 5.58 4.34 13.59
CA ILE A 80 5.79 5.70 14.05
C ILE A 80 6.44 6.51 12.93
N THR A 81 5.80 7.61 12.54
CA THR A 81 6.37 8.58 11.59
C THR A 81 6.85 9.83 12.30
N SER A 82 7.94 10.41 11.80
CA SER A 82 8.35 11.76 12.14
C SER A 82 7.61 12.73 11.23
N LYS A 83 6.91 13.71 11.81
CA LYS A 83 6.22 14.79 11.10
C LYS A 83 6.65 16.13 11.69
N SER A 84 6.48 17.19 10.93
CA SER A 84 6.58 18.55 11.47
C SER A 84 5.23 19.24 11.39
N LYS A 85 4.88 19.97 12.46
CA LYS A 85 3.69 20.83 12.49
C LYS A 85 4.05 22.15 13.14
N ASN A 86 3.83 23.25 12.41
CA ASN A 86 4.16 24.60 12.86
C ASN A 86 5.61 24.74 13.36
N GLY A 87 6.57 24.13 12.63
CA GLY A 87 8.00 24.17 12.97
C GLY A 87 8.41 23.30 14.15
N LYS A 88 7.50 22.49 14.71
CA LYS A 88 7.82 21.51 15.76
C LYS A 88 7.84 20.11 15.19
N GLU A 89 8.93 19.40 15.45
CA GLU A 89 9.03 17.95 15.24
C GLU A 89 8.07 17.22 16.17
N LEU A 90 7.35 16.24 15.63
CA LEU A 90 6.47 15.36 16.38
C LEU A 90 6.57 13.93 15.86
N LYS A 91 6.35 12.98 16.76
CA LYS A 91 6.16 11.59 16.42
C LYS A 91 4.66 11.31 16.33
N ALA A 92 4.22 10.72 15.22
CA ALA A 92 2.84 10.30 15.04
C ALA A 92 2.80 8.77 14.99
N LEU A 93 1.88 8.17 15.75
CA LEU A 93 1.54 6.77 15.57
C LEU A 93 0.54 6.66 14.42
N GLU A 94 0.92 5.96 13.37
CA GLU A 94 0.03 5.61 12.27
C GLU A 94 -0.50 4.21 12.52
N LEU A 95 -1.81 4.12 12.72
CA LEU A 95 -2.50 2.84 12.80
C LEU A 95 -2.45 2.15 11.42
N PRO A 96 -2.59 0.81 11.39
CA PRO A 96 -2.72 0.08 10.14
C PRO A 96 -3.79 0.71 9.25
N GLY A 97 -3.35 1.22 8.11
CA GLY A 97 -4.22 1.69 7.03
C GLY A 97 -4.48 0.58 6.03
N LEU A 98 -5.33 0.88 5.06
CA LEU A 98 -5.79 -0.10 4.07
C LEU A 98 -4.62 -0.76 3.31
N ARG A 99 -3.54 -0.02 3.03
CA ARG A 99 -2.37 -0.48 2.26
C ARG A 99 -1.20 -0.96 3.11
N ASN A 100 -1.31 -0.94 4.43
CA ASN A 100 -0.23 -1.25 5.35
C ASN A 100 -0.77 -2.00 6.58
N GLY A 101 -1.59 -3.02 6.31
CA GLY A 101 -1.98 -4.06 7.27
C GLY A 101 -3.44 -4.10 7.71
N ALA A 102 -4.27 -3.09 7.40
CA ALA A 102 -5.73 -3.25 7.61
C ALA A 102 -6.36 -4.28 6.66
N MET A 103 -5.66 -4.63 5.57
CA MET A 103 -6.02 -5.69 4.64
C MET A 103 -5.25 -7.01 4.82
N SER A 104 -4.48 -7.16 5.91
CA SER A 104 -3.48 -8.25 6.06
C SER A 104 -4.06 -9.66 5.85
N ASN A 105 -5.30 -9.85 6.33
CA ASN A 105 -6.04 -11.12 6.26
C ASN A 105 -7.15 -11.14 5.20
N TRP A 106 -7.01 -10.36 4.13
CA TRP A 106 -7.99 -10.32 3.04
C TRP A 106 -7.66 -11.31 1.93
N ASN A 107 -8.69 -11.77 1.22
CA ASN A 107 -8.51 -12.45 -0.06
C ASN A 107 -8.21 -11.40 -1.14
N THR A 108 -6.94 -11.29 -1.49
CA THR A 108 -6.44 -10.24 -2.38
C THR A 108 -6.14 -10.80 -3.77
N VAL A 109 -6.55 -10.06 -4.80
CA VAL A 109 -6.15 -10.31 -6.19
C VAL A 109 -5.57 -9.02 -6.77
N PHE A 110 -4.40 -9.13 -7.37
CA PHE A 110 -3.77 -8.03 -8.11
C PHE A 110 -4.05 -8.16 -9.59
N VAL A 111 -4.42 -7.04 -10.21
CA VAL A 111 -4.77 -6.94 -11.63
C VAL A 111 -3.94 -5.82 -12.23
N GLU A 112 -3.11 -6.13 -13.23
CA GLU A 112 -2.42 -5.10 -14.02
C GLU A 112 -3.49 -4.28 -14.77
N VAL A 113 -3.42 -2.95 -14.64
CA VAL A 113 -4.31 -2.00 -15.31
C VAL A 113 -3.49 -1.02 -16.14
N PRO A 114 -4.04 -0.47 -17.25
CA PRO A 114 -3.31 0.48 -18.09
C PRO A 114 -2.83 1.70 -17.30
N ALA A 115 -1.60 2.16 -17.55
CA ALA A 115 -1.02 3.30 -16.81
C ALA A 115 -1.86 4.59 -16.92
N ILE A 116 -2.59 4.77 -18.02
CA ILE A 116 -3.48 5.92 -18.22
C ILE A 116 -4.62 6.00 -17.20
N THR A 117 -4.96 4.92 -16.50
CA THR A 117 -5.95 4.95 -15.40
C THR A 117 -5.40 5.60 -14.13
N PHE A 118 -4.12 5.98 -14.12
CA PHE A 118 -3.45 6.60 -12.98
C PHE A 118 -2.76 7.90 -13.39
N ASN A 119 -3.33 9.03 -12.96
CA ASN A 119 -2.78 10.36 -13.18
C ASN A 119 -2.65 11.06 -11.80
N PRO A 120 -1.56 10.80 -11.05
CA PRO A 120 -1.39 11.36 -9.71
C PRO A 120 -0.93 12.81 -9.75
N VAL A 121 -1.33 13.57 -8.74
CA VAL A 121 -0.80 14.91 -8.45
C VAL A 121 -0.09 14.85 -7.11
N LYS A 122 1.25 14.80 -7.12
CA LYS A 122 2.10 14.76 -5.91
C LYS A 122 2.74 16.12 -5.63
N THR A 123 3.00 16.89 -6.67
CA THR A 123 3.55 18.25 -6.62
C THR A 123 2.64 19.19 -7.41
N VAL A 124 2.75 20.50 -7.16
CA VAL A 124 1.97 21.51 -7.91
C VAL A 124 2.24 21.42 -9.42
N ASN A 125 3.47 21.08 -9.82
CA ASN A 125 3.83 20.94 -11.22
C ASN A 125 3.14 19.77 -11.92
N ASP A 126 2.64 18.77 -11.18
CA ASP A 126 1.92 17.65 -11.80
C ASP A 126 0.60 18.10 -12.42
N LEU A 127 0.00 19.20 -11.94
CA LEU A 127 -1.21 19.79 -12.54
C LEU A 127 -0.99 20.34 -13.95
N LEU A 128 0.27 20.59 -14.35
CA LEU A 128 0.61 21.08 -15.69
C LEU A 128 0.68 19.96 -16.74
N ARG A 129 0.59 18.69 -16.33
CA ARG A 129 0.57 17.56 -17.27
C ARG A 129 -0.71 17.60 -18.10
N GLU A 130 -0.64 17.18 -19.36
CA GLU A 130 -1.76 17.19 -20.31
C GLU A 130 -3.00 16.48 -19.78
N GLN A 131 -2.82 15.43 -18.98
CA GLN A 131 -3.91 14.66 -18.39
C GLN A 131 -4.73 15.43 -17.33
N HIS A 132 -4.28 16.63 -16.93
CA HIS A 132 -4.89 17.47 -15.90
C HIS A 132 -5.30 18.87 -16.40
N GLN A 133 -5.15 19.15 -17.69
CA GLN A 133 -5.65 20.37 -18.34
C GLN A 133 -7.04 20.14 -18.95
#